data_AF-A0A833S1F8-F1
#
_entry.id   AF-A0A833S1F8-F1
#
_cell.length_a   1.000
_cell.length_b   1.000
_cell.length_c   1.000
_cell.angle_alpha   90.00
_cell.angle_beta   90.00
_cell.angle_gamma   90.00
#
_symmetry.space_group_name_H-M   'P 1'
#
loop_
_entity.id
_entity.type
_entity.pdbx_description
1 polymer ?
#
loop_
_entity_poly.entity_id
_entity_poly.type
_entity_poly.pdbx_seq_one_letter_code
_entity_poly.pdbx_strand_id
1 'polypeptide(L)'
;MYHFKETDFTKQDSDQKSDGSFFLTFRHGFPHQPTAVAFDPVQRLLAIGTKSGSLRIYPIKSLNRFKIGLLALIARINIWLVDNQKYAT
;
A
#
# COMPACT_ATOMS: atom_id res chain seq x y z
N MET A 1 -23.13 26.63 -1.82
CA MET A 1 -22.22 26.41 -0.68
C MET A 1 -22.22 24.93 -0.35
N TYR A 2 -21.07 24.31 -0.11
CA TYR A 2 -21.01 22.96 0.45
C TYR A 2 -21.12 23.06 1.97
N HIS A 3 -22.21 22.58 2.55
CA HIS A 3 -22.43 22.66 3.99
C HIS A 3 -21.74 21.48 4.68
N PHE A 4 -20.43 21.60 4.88
CA PHE A 4 -19.66 20.66 5.68
C PHE A 4 -20.22 20.65 7.11
N LYS A 5 -20.64 19.49 7.62
CA LYS A 5 -20.90 19.29 9.05
C LYS A 5 -19.65 18.70 9.67
N GLU A 6 -18.94 19.55 10.39
CA GLU A 6 -17.85 19.17 11.27
C GLU A 6 -18.46 18.38 12.45
N THR A 7 -18.29 17.06 12.45
CA THR A 7 -18.80 16.19 13.52
C THR A 7 -17.81 16.17 14.67
N ASP A 8 -18.27 16.52 15.86
CA ASP A 8 -17.46 16.90 17.01
C ASP A 8 -16.36 15.88 17.36
N PHE A 9 -15.11 16.33 17.33
CA PHE A 9 -13.98 15.61 17.92
C PHE A 9 -13.99 15.81 19.45
N THR A 10 -15.02 15.28 20.12
CA THR A 10 -15.14 15.36 21.57
C THR A 10 -13.97 14.62 22.24
N LYS A 11 -13.18 15.36 23.01
CA LYS A 11 -12.11 14.79 23.84
C LYS A 11 -12.70 13.74 24.78
N GLN A 12 -11.98 12.65 24.97
CA GLN A 12 -12.24 11.70 26.05
C GLN A 12 -10.98 11.50 26.90
N ASP A 13 -10.54 12.58 27.53
CA ASP A 13 -9.61 12.54 28.66
C ASP A 13 -10.34 11.91 29.87
N SER A 14 -10.19 10.60 30.05
CA SER A 14 -10.60 9.91 31.29
C SER A 14 -9.66 8.74 31.56
N ASP A 15 -8.77 8.90 32.54
CA ASP A 15 -7.77 7.90 32.92
C ASP A 15 -8.46 6.65 33.50
N GLN A 16 -8.47 5.57 32.71
CA GLN A 16 -9.12 4.29 33.03
C GLN A 16 -8.14 3.16 32.76
N LYS A 17 -7.23 2.99 33.72
CA LYS A 17 -6.13 2.01 33.72
C LYS A 17 -6.62 0.57 33.92
N SER A 18 -7.30 0.03 32.91
CA SER A 18 -7.65 -1.39 32.83
C SER A 18 -6.41 -2.23 32.49
N ASP A 19 -6.08 -3.21 33.33
CA ASP A 19 -4.85 -4.00 33.25
C ASP A 19 -4.70 -4.80 31.94
N GLY A 20 -5.82 -5.29 31.40
CA GLY A 20 -5.88 -6.18 30.23
C GLY A 20 -6.36 -5.49 28.95
N SER A 21 -5.99 -4.23 28.71
CA SER A 21 -6.40 -3.49 27.51
C SER A 21 -5.68 -3.99 26.24
N PHE A 22 -6.19 -5.08 25.66
CA PHE A 22 -5.76 -5.60 24.37
C PHE A 22 -6.10 -4.63 23.23
N PHE A 23 -5.17 -3.73 22.90
CA PHE A 23 -5.26 -2.86 21.73
C PHE A 23 -5.48 -3.68 20.46
N LEU A 24 -6.48 -3.30 19.65
CA LEU A 24 -6.82 -4.02 18.43
C LEU A 24 -5.72 -3.85 17.39
N THR A 25 -4.84 -4.84 17.29
CA THR A 25 -3.69 -4.83 16.37
C THR A 25 -4.15 -4.79 14.90
N PHE A 26 -3.23 -4.33 14.04
CA PHE A 26 -3.50 -3.95 12.65
C PHE A 26 -4.35 -4.98 11.88
N ARG A 27 -5.52 -4.55 11.36
CA ARG A 27 -6.46 -5.41 10.61
C ARG A 27 -5.91 -5.81 9.23
N HIS A 28 -5.03 -6.80 9.23
CA HIS A 28 -4.47 -7.44 8.05
C HIS A 28 -5.55 -8.00 7.10
N GLY A 29 -5.25 -8.03 5.80
CA GLY A 29 -6.17 -8.51 4.75
C GLY A 29 -6.82 -7.39 3.93
N PHE A 30 -7.59 -7.80 2.92
CA PHE A 30 -8.29 -6.92 2.00
C PHE A 30 -9.64 -6.45 2.58
N PRO A 31 -10.05 -5.18 2.38
CA PRO A 31 -11.33 -4.68 2.87
C PRO A 31 -12.54 -5.44 2.29
N HIS A 32 -13.47 -5.85 3.14
CA HIS A 32 -14.76 -6.40 2.71
C HIS A 32 -15.64 -5.31 2.07
N GLN A 33 -16.25 -5.63 0.92
CA GLN A 33 -17.11 -4.73 0.12
C GLN A 33 -16.48 -3.35 -0.15
N PRO A 34 -15.40 -3.28 -0.97
CA PRO A 34 -14.92 -2.00 -1.50
C PRO A 34 -16.00 -1.36 -2.38
N THR A 35 -16.20 -0.05 -2.23
CA THR A 35 -17.18 0.75 -2.98
C THR A 35 -16.56 1.92 -3.74
N ALA A 36 -15.35 2.34 -3.36
CA ALA A 36 -14.60 3.39 -4.03
C ALA A 36 -13.10 3.07 -4.04
N VAL A 37 -12.41 3.46 -5.11
CA VAL A 37 -10.96 3.35 -5.25
C VAL A 37 -10.44 4.64 -5.88
N ALA A 38 -9.36 5.20 -5.33
CA ALA A 38 -8.68 6.38 -5.86
C ALA A 38 -7.15 6.20 -5.81
N PHE A 39 -6.44 6.79 -6.76
CA PHE A 39 -4.98 6.69 -6.86
C PHE A 39 -4.36 8.06 -7.10
N ASP A 40 -3.37 8.44 -6.28
CA ASP A 40 -2.52 9.60 -6.52
C ASP A 40 -1.24 9.17 -7.25
N PRO A 41 -1.00 9.61 -8.51
CA PRO A 41 0.23 9.29 -9.24
C PRO A 41 1.48 9.99 -8.68
N VAL A 42 1.35 11.09 -7.93
CA VAL A 42 2.47 11.88 -7.39
C VAL A 42 3.02 11.22 -6.13
N GLN A 43 2.20 11.03 -5.10
CA GLN A 43 2.61 10.36 -3.86
C GLN A 43 2.60 8.83 -3.98
N ARG A 44 2.02 8.28 -5.06
CA ARG A 44 1.84 6.83 -5.31
C ARG A 44 1.05 6.15 -4.20
N LEU A 45 -0.04 6.77 -3.78
CA LEU A 45 -0.95 6.24 -2.76
C LEU A 45 -2.21 5.68 -3.42
N LEU A 46 -2.62 4.49 -2.99
CA LEU A 46 -3.89 3.86 -3.37
C LEU A 46 -4.84 3.90 -2.18
N ALA A 47 -5.94 4.65 -2.32
CA ALA A 47 -7.01 4.71 -1.33
C ALA A 47 -8.16 3.79 -1.73
N ILE A 48 -8.66 2.98 -0.80
CA ILE A 48 -9.81 2.08 -0.98
C ILE A 48 -10.84 2.39 0.11
N GLY A 49 -12.04 2.80 -0.29
CA GLY A 49 -13.19 3.01 0.59
C GLY A 49 -14.14 1.81 0.57
N THR A 50 -14.74 1.48 1.72
CA THR A 50 -15.73 0.39 1.86
C THR A 50 -17.16 0.89 2.02
N LYS A 51 -18.12 0.00 1.78
CA LYS A 51 -19.55 0.25 2.09
C LYS A 51 -19.80 0.57 3.57
N SER A 52 -18.89 0.17 4.46
CA SER A 52 -18.92 0.45 5.90
C SER A 52 -18.27 1.79 6.28
N GLY A 53 -17.95 2.66 5.31
CA GLY A 53 -17.33 3.96 5.55
C GLY A 53 -15.85 3.91 5.94
N SER A 54 -15.20 2.74 5.89
CA SER A 54 -13.79 2.60 6.23
C SER A 54 -12.90 2.97 5.03
N LEU A 55 -11.98 3.90 5.22
CA LEU A 55 -10.94 4.23 4.25
C LEU A 55 -9.64 3.50 4.59
N ARG A 56 -9.01 2.84 3.61
CA ARG A 56 -7.68 2.23 3.75
C ARG A 56 -6.73 2.84 2.72
N ILE A 57 -5.58 3.33 3.18
CA ILE A 57 -4.53 3.91 2.33
C ILE A 57 -3.37 2.90 2.24
N TYR A 58 -2.99 2.56 1.01
CA TYR A 58 -1.92 1.63 0.70
C TYR A 58 -0.77 2.39 -0.01
N PRO A 59 0.42 2.52 0.61
CA PRO A 59 1.56 3.15 -0.03
C PRO A 59 2.17 2.22 -1.09
N ILE A 60 2.03 2.58 -2.37
CA ILE A 60 2.65 1.82 -3.46
C ILE A 60 4.13 2.21 -3.52
N LYS A 61 4.98 1.34 -2.96
CA LYS A 61 6.44 1.50 -3.00
C LYS A 61 6.90 1.66 -4.45
N SER A 62 7.41 2.84 -4.78
CA SER A 62 8.09 3.09 -6.05
C SER A 62 9.35 2.23 -6.12
N LEU A 63 9.27 1.08 -6.77
CA LEU A 63 10.44 0.34 -7.18
C LEU A 63 11.28 1.26 -8.08
N ASN A 64 12.50 1.59 -7.67
CA ASN A 64 13.35 2.52 -8.41
C ASN A 64 13.55 2.01 -9.84
N ARG A 65 13.03 2.77 -10.82
CA ARG A 65 13.03 2.40 -12.24
C ARG A 65 14.45 2.08 -12.74
N PHE A 66 15.45 2.79 -12.24
CA PHE A 66 16.89 2.52 -12.45
C PHE A 66 17.33 1.14 -11.95
N LYS A 67 16.89 0.69 -10.76
CA LYS A 67 17.23 -0.65 -10.23
C LYS A 67 16.56 -1.77 -11.02
N ILE A 68 15.31 -1.59 -11.47
CA ILE A 68 14.65 -2.54 -12.37
C ILE A 68 15.42 -2.62 -13.70
N GLY A 69 15.76 -1.47 -14.31
CA GLY A 69 16.49 -1.42 -15.58
C GLY A 69 17.84 -2.15 -15.53
N LEU A 70 18.63 -1.91 -14.48
CA LEU A 70 19.92 -2.58 -14.30
C LEU A 70 19.78 -4.10 -14.12
N LEU A 71 18.84 -4.56 -13.29
CA LEU A 71 18.60 -5.99 -13.09
C LEU A 71 18.08 -6.68 -14.37
N ALA A 72 17.20 -6.02 -15.12
CA ALA A 72 16.71 -6.51 -16.40
C ALA A 72 17.82 -6.58 -17.47
N LEU A 73 18.76 -5.63 -17.48
CA LEU A 73 19.92 -5.64 -18.36
C LEU A 73 20.86 -6.80 -18.01
N ILE A 74 21.21 -6.99 -16.74
CA ILE A 74 22.06 -8.09 -16.27
C ILE A 74 21.41 -9.45 -16.60
N ALA A 75 20.10 -9.60 -16.40
CA ALA A 75 19.38 -10.81 -16.77
C ALA A 75 19.45 -11.10 -18.28
N ARG A 76 19.27 -10.09 -19.14
CA ARG A 76 19.38 -10.23 -20.61
C ARG A 76 20.80 -10.63 -21.05
N ILE A 77 21.83 -10.07 -20.42
CA ILE A 77 23.23 -10.43 -20.71
C ILE A 77 23.51 -11.87 -20.29
N ASN A 78 23.09 -12.28 -19.10
CA ASN A 78 23.32 -13.64 -18.60
C ASN A 78 22.60 -14.71 -19.44
N ILE A 79 21.37 -14.45 -19.90
CA ILE A 79 20.64 -15.36 -20.80
C ILE A 79 21.41 -15.52 -22.12
N TRP A 80 21.77 -14.40 -22.77
CA TRP A 80 22.55 -14.43 -24.01
C TRP A 80 23.86 -15.19 -23.85
N LEU A 81 24.59 -14.98 -22.75
CA LEU A 81 25.87 -15.63 -22.48
C LEU A 81 25.69 -17.16 -22.27
N VAL A 82 24.67 -17.57 -21.53
CA VAL A 82 24.32 -19.00 -21.33
C VAL A 82 23.93 -19.67 -22.65
N ASP A 83 23.19 -18.99 -23.53
CA ASP A 83 22.83 -19.54 -24.83
C ASP A 83 24.04 -19.61 -25.77
N ASN A 84 24.94 -18.61 -25.76
CA ASN A 84 26.14 -18.60 -26.60
C ASN A 84 27.14 -19.73 -26.25
N GLN A 85 27.14 -20.24 -25.02
CA GLN A 85 27.97 -21.40 -24.64
C GLN A 85 27.44 -22.73 -25.22
N LYS A 86 26.14 -22.84 -25.53
CA LYS A 86 25.54 -24.08 -26.06
C LYS A 86 25.92 -24.37 -27.52
N TYR A 87 26.42 -23.37 -28.23
CA TYR A 87 26.85 -23.46 -29.63
C TYR A 87 28.38 -23.55 -29.79
N ALA A 88 29.11 -23.70 -28.68
CA ALA A 88 30.57 -23.73 -28.63
C ALA A 88 31.15 -25.15 -28.44
N THR A 89 30.36 -26.19 -28.71
CA THR A 89 30.74 -27.63 -28.63
C THR A 89 30.31 -28.35 -29.90
#